data_AF-A0A966KLI3-F1
#
_entry.id   AF-A0A966KLI3-F1
#
_cell.length_a   1.000
_cell.length_b   1.000
_cell.length_c   1.000
_cell.angle_alpha   90.00
_cell.angle_beta   90.00
_cell.angle_gamma   90.00
#
_symmetry.space_group_name_H-M   'P 1'
#
loop_
_entity.id
_entity.type
_entity.pdbx_description
1 polymer ?
#
loop_
_entity_poly.entity_id
_entity_poly.type
_entity_poly.pdbx_seq_one_letter_code
_entity_poly.pdbx_strand_id
1 'polypeptide(L)' 'QVMKTDVERGLIMIKGAVPGSKGGWVTIKDSVKKPLVDNVPFPAALRSEGSKVDEAPQPEGGEA' A
#
# COMPACT_ATOMS: atom_id res chain seq x y z
N GLN A 1 -9.81 2.45 -8.36
CA GLN A 1 -9.60 1.02 -8.70
C GLN A 1 -8.11 0.75 -8.68
N VAL A 2 -7.67 -0.37 -8.11
CA VAL A 2 -6.28 -0.80 -8.16
C VAL A 2 -6.02 -1.40 -9.54
N MET A 3 -5.00 -0.92 -10.24
CA MET A 3 -4.62 -1.43 -11.56
C MET A 3 -3.62 -2.58 -11.45
N LYS A 4 -2.59 -2.38 -10.63
CA LYS A 4 -1.53 -3.36 -10.42
C LYS A 4 -0.97 -3.21 -9.02
N THR A 5 -0.66 -4.33 -8.39
CA THR A 5 0.13 -4.41 -7.18
C THR A 5 1.48 -5.00 -7.56
N ASP A 6 2.56 -4.28 -7.29
CA ASP A 6 3.92 -4.74 -7.47
C ASP A 6 4.49 -5.12 -6.10
N VAL A 7 4.64 -6.43 -5.88
CA VAL A 7 5.00 -6.98 -4.57
C VAL A 7 6.50 -6.85 -4.29
N GLU A 8 7.33 -6.83 -5.34
CA GLU A 8 8.78 -6.72 -5.23
C GLU A 8 9.17 -5.32 -4.76
N ARG A 9 8.54 -4.29 -5.32
CA ARG A 9 8.79 -2.89 -4.96
C ARG A 9 7.88 -2.35 -3.85
N GLY A 10 6.91 -3.15 -3.40
CA GLY A 10 5.92 -2.72 -2.40
C GLY A 10 5.01 -1.58 -2.89
N LEU A 11 4.74 -1.49 -4.20
CA LEU A 11 3.98 -0.41 -4.81
C LEU A 11 2.56 -0.85 -5.18
N ILE A 12 1.59 0.04 -4.98
CA ILE A 12 0.20 -0.14 -5.41
C ILE A 12 -0.14 0.97 -6.41
N MET A 13 -0.48 0.57 -7.63
CA MET A 13 -0.87 1.50 -8.70
C MET A 13 -2.37 1.77 -8.63
N ILE A 14 -2.74 3.01 -8.33
CA ILE A 14 -4.13 3.46 -8.25
C ILE A 14 -4.52 4.20 -9.53
N LYS A 15 -5.64 3.79 -10.14
CA LYS A 15 -6.23 4.54 -11.25
C LYS A 15 -6.88 5.83 -10.74
N GLY A 16 -6.41 6.98 -11.23
CA GLY A 16 -7.00 8.29 -11.01
C GLY A 16 -6.10 9.23 -10.21
N ALA A 17 -6.67 10.34 -9.76
CA ALA A 17 -5.99 11.31 -8.90
C ALA A 17 -6.01 10.84 -7.44
N VAL A 18 -4.88 10.98 -6.76
CA VAL A 18 -4.77 10.77 -5.30
C VAL A 18 -4.93 12.14 -4.63
N PRO A 19 -5.79 12.27 -3.60
CA PRO A 19 -5.97 13.54 -2.90
C PRO A 19 -4.69 13.95 -2.18
N GLY A 20 -4.41 15.25 -2.19
CA GLY A 20 -3.25 15.83 -1.52
C GLY A 20 -2.03 16.01 -2.42
N SER A 21 -0.96 16.53 -1.82
CA SER A 21 0.30 16.82 -2.51
C SER A 21 1.16 15.56 -2.66
N LYS A 22 2.09 15.59 -3.61
CA LYS A 22 3.09 14.53 -3.79
C LYS A 22 3.83 14.25 -2.47
N GLY A 23 3.92 12.98 -2.08
CA GLY A 23 4.58 12.55 -0.84
C GLY A 23 3.72 12.64 0.42
N GLY A 24 2.45 13.04 0.30
CA GLY A 24 1.50 13.02 1.41
C GLY A 24 1.05 11.60 1.80
N TRP A 25 0.55 11.48 3.02
CA TRP A 25 0.02 10.22 3.55
C TRP A 25 -1.46 10.06 3.22
N VAL A 26 -1.87 8.85 2.88
CA VAL A 26 -3.26 8.52 2.56
C VAL A 26 -3.64 7.20 3.22
N THR A 27 -4.80 7.19 3.89
CA THR A 27 -5.39 5.97 4.43
C THR A 27 -6.22 5.28 3.35
N ILE A 28 -5.89 4.04 3.03
CA ILE A 28 -6.61 3.24 2.03
C ILE A 28 -7.46 2.19 2.76
N LYS A 29 -8.75 2.10 2.41
CA LYS A 29 -9.68 1.08 2.90
C LYS A 29 -10.26 0.32 1.71
N ASP A 30 -10.58 -0.96 1.92
CA ASP A 30 -11.31 -1.74 0.93
C ASP A 30 -12.70 -1.13 0.61
N SER A 31 -13.16 -1.35 -0.62
CA SER A 31 -14.34 -0.67 -1.14
C SER A 31 -15.62 -1.27 -0.59
N VAL A 32 -16.38 -0.49 0.19
CA VAL A 32 -17.67 -0.94 0.76
C VAL A 32 -18.76 -1.10 -0.29
N LYS A 33 -18.69 -0.35 -1.40
CA LYS A 33 -19.74 -0.31 -2.43
C LYS A 33 -19.58 -1.39 -3.50
N LYS A 34 -18.37 -1.92 -3.69
CA LYS A 34 -18.11 -2.95 -4.69
C LYS A 34 -18.16 -4.31 -4.01
N PRO A 35 -18.75 -5.34 -4.66
CA PRO A 35 -18.72 -6.68 -4.11
C PRO A 35 -17.26 -7.11 -3.95
N LEU A 36 -16.98 -7.75 -2.82
CA LEU A 36 -15.70 -8.38 -2.55
C LEU A 36 -15.49 -9.48 -3.60
N VAL A 37 -14.29 -9.53 -4.20
CA VAL A 37 -13.97 -10.61 -5.14
C VAL A 37 -13.97 -11.96 -4.39
N ASP A 38 -14.39 -13.03 -5.05
CA ASP A 38 -14.46 -14.34 -4.40
C ASP A 38 -13.05 -14.78 -3.96
N ASN A 39 -12.89 -15.12 -2.67
CA ASN A 39 -11.65 -15.55 -2.01
C ASN A 39 -10.60 -14.46 -1.68
N VAL A 40 -11.00 -13.28 -1.20
CA VAL A 40 -10.03 -12.35 -0.60
C VAL A 40 -9.51 -12.91 0.74
N PRO A 41 -8.18 -12.94 0.96
CA PRO A 41 -7.62 -13.31 2.25
C PRO A 41 -8.01 -12.30 3.33
N PHE A 42 -8.82 -12.74 4.28
CA PHE A 42 -9.30 -11.97 5.42
C PHE A 42 -8.82 -12.65 6.71
N PRO A 43 -8.28 -11.93 7.72
CA PRO A 43 -8.14 -10.47 7.84
C PRO A 43 -6.86 -9.89 7.22
N ALA A 44 -5.86 -10.71 6.89
CA ALA A 44 -4.61 -10.26 6.27
C ALA A 44 -4.00 -11.34 5.36
N ALA A 45 -3.49 -10.93 4.21
CA ALA A 45 -2.58 -11.73 3.39
C ALA A 45 -1.15 -11.60 3.96
N LEU A 46 -0.86 -12.33 5.04
CA LEU A 46 0.48 -12.34 5.61
C LEU A 46 1.43 -13.01 4.63
N ARG A 47 2.50 -12.30 4.25
CA ARG A 47 3.65 -12.93 3.60
C ARG A 47 4.36 -13.76 4.68
N SER A 48 4.39 -15.07 4.53
CA SER A 48 5.24 -15.94 5.34
C SER A 48 6.68 -15.43 5.27
N GLU A 49 7.25 -15.20 6.46
CA GLU A 49 8.60 -14.68 6.75
C GLU A 49 9.64 -15.05 5.68
N GLY A 50 9.99 -14.12 4.78
CA GLY A 50 10.92 -14.47 3.69
C GLY A 50 11.15 -13.48 2.56
N SER A 51 10.77 -12.20 2.69
CA SER A 51 11.17 -11.19 1.69
C SER A 51 11.49 -9.88 2.38
N LYS A 52 12.69 -9.85 2.98
CA LYS A 52 13.41 -8.62 3.32
C LYS A 52 13.54 -7.82 2.02
N VAL A 53 12.92 -6.65 1.97
CA VAL A 53 13.24 -5.61 0.99
C VAL A 53 14.08 -4.60 1.74
N ASP A 54 15.37 -4.61 1.41
CA ASP A 54 16.39 -3.72 1.92
C ASP A 54 16.05 -2.24 1.70
N GLU A 55 16.26 -1.48 2.78
CA GLU A 55 16.84 -0.15 2.89
C GLU A 55 16.64 0.86 1.73
N ALA A 56 15.88 1.92 2.02
CA ALA A 56 16.14 3.27 1.54
C ALA A 56 15.80 4.27 2.66
N PRO A 57 16.54 5.38 2.79
CA PRO A 57 16.98 5.92 4.06
C PRO A 57 15.89 6.70 4.79
N GLN A 58 15.84 6.56 6.12
CA GLN A 58 15.22 7.56 6.98
C GLN A 58 16.11 8.82 6.98
N PRO A 59 15.59 10.00 6.62
CA PRO A 59 16.23 11.24 7.06
C PRO A 59 15.91 11.44 8.55
N GLU A 60 16.94 11.26 9.39
CA GLU A 60 17.03 11.92 10.69
C GLU A 60 16.88 13.44 10.52
N GLY A 61 16.17 14.07 11.47
CA GLY A 61 16.26 15.52 11.71
C GLY A 61 14.96 16.16 12.16
N GLY A 62 14.82 16.40 13.46
CA GLY A 62 13.86 17.39 13.97
C GLY A 62 13.47 17.22 15.43
N GLU A 63 14.35 17.64 16.34
CA GLU A 63 14.03 18.02 17.71
C GLU A 63 12.78 18.92 17.79
N ALA A 64 11.86 18.59 18.70
CA ALA A 64 11.22 19.49 19.67
C ALA A 64 10.38 18.66 20.67
#